data_AF-A0A814K4C7-F1
#
_entry.id   AF-A0A814K4C7-F1
#
_cell.length_a   1.000
_cell.length_b   1.000
_cell.length_c   1.000
_cell.angle_alpha   90.00
_cell.angle_beta   90.00
_cell.angle_gamma   90.00
#
_symmetry.space_group_name_H-M   'P 1'
#
loop_
_entity.id
_entity.type
_entity.pdbx_description
1 polymer ?
#
loop_
_entity_poly.entity_id
_entity_poly.type
_entity_poly.pdbx_seq_one_letter_code
_entity_poly.pdbx_strand_id
1 'polypeptide(L)'
;MEWRNLLIDRLCFLIIFYSIQEIIGYELVSNIHLQNWTNPCEPNPCRAGTCELISKFNFICHCIPYVHGQLCEKLNYDQQPCESNPCYNQGLCSPISQRDSLTNNTFMCLCPPQHAGEYCQENIGECSCLNQATCYNTSNDGYKCSCPMMFTGPFCELDLRNTTFCSYNPCQNNGTCILIESPAGICLCQPGYIGEYCEKRVSFCQENPCRNNGTCVPLSGVDGQCLCQPGYSGNLCEQVQRTFCSVNPCRNGSTCIVLNHTGDGFCLCQEDYVGPYCEYITPTACKKRCNNNQGKCALIDNKYGRCLCPKDVTGTYCEIQLHSCAPNPCENNGICVHEISTQSYKCICTYGYSGINCSENLNKSYCSSNPCINNGTCLQSPTSGDGICRCEQGFSGRYCDEIVKCGYDQCQYPEEVCLADSCVNVTGELYCLLHECKHGGKCDPIKRECLCEKGFTGIKCELNTIYCDQINNICLNNGTCLIKDNRCLCTNYFTGKYCEILI
;
A
#
# COMPACT_ATOMS: atom_id res chain seq x y z
N MET A 1 -27.73 3.51 63.80
CA MET A 1 -26.92 2.73 64.78
C MET A 1 -25.46 3.10 64.52
N GLU A 2 -24.90 4.20 65.00
CA GLU A 2 -25.14 4.95 66.27
C GLU A 2 -25.04 4.10 67.54
N TRP A 3 -24.24 4.59 68.52
CA TRP A 3 -24.34 4.53 70.01
C TRP A 3 -22.95 4.37 70.68
N ARG A 4 -22.49 5.13 71.70
CA ARG A 4 -22.54 6.59 71.99
C ARG A 4 -21.69 6.93 73.26
N ASN A 5 -20.65 7.76 73.13
CA ASN A 5 -19.87 8.45 74.20
C ASN A 5 -19.01 7.61 75.17
N LEU A 6 -17.87 8.16 75.64
CA LEU A 6 -17.67 8.69 77.03
C LEU A 6 -16.20 9.15 77.28
N LEU A 7 -16.05 10.36 77.85
CA LEU A 7 -14.92 11.02 78.56
C LEU A 7 -13.47 10.95 78.01
N ILE A 8 -12.69 12.04 77.85
CA ILE A 8 -12.39 13.23 78.70
C ILE A 8 -11.41 12.93 79.85
N ASP A 9 -10.19 13.48 79.77
CA ASP A 9 -9.71 14.38 80.84
C ASP A 9 -8.73 15.49 80.37
N ARG A 10 -9.21 16.73 80.56
CA ARG A 10 -8.56 18.04 80.80
C ARG A 10 -7.18 18.32 80.18
N LEU A 11 -6.98 19.23 79.21
CA LEU A 11 -7.33 20.67 79.08
C LEU A 11 -6.76 21.60 80.17
N CYS A 12 -6.35 22.80 79.69
CA CYS A 12 -5.75 23.95 80.39
C CYS A 12 -4.23 23.80 80.68
N PHE A 13 -3.37 24.81 80.49
CA PHE A 13 -3.58 26.26 80.32
C PHE A 13 -2.64 26.89 79.27
N LEU A 14 -2.98 28.09 78.79
CA LEU A 14 -2.03 29.02 78.18
C LEU A 14 -0.87 29.33 79.15
N ILE A 15 0.32 29.55 78.56
CA ILE A 15 1.31 30.60 78.88
C ILE A 15 1.11 31.27 80.26
N ILE A 16 2.01 31.03 81.21
CA ILE A 16 2.36 32.02 82.24
C ILE A 16 3.78 31.77 82.80
N PHE A 17 4.60 32.80 82.65
CA PHE A 17 5.73 33.26 83.49
C PHE A 17 6.89 32.29 83.82
N TYR A 18 8.14 32.60 83.43
CA TYR A 18 9.03 33.71 83.83
C TYR A 18 9.81 33.46 85.14
N SER A 19 11.09 33.84 85.06
CA SER A 19 11.98 34.27 86.15
C SER A 19 12.81 33.23 86.89
N ILE A 20 13.95 33.72 87.40
CA ILE A 20 15.08 33.03 88.05
C ILE A 20 16.06 32.45 87.01
N GLN A 21 17.22 33.06 86.74
CA GLN A 21 17.83 34.21 87.44
C GLN A 21 18.74 35.04 86.53
N GLU A 22 18.81 36.34 86.83
CA GLU A 22 19.83 37.27 86.31
C GLU A 22 21.22 36.86 86.83
N ILE A 23 22.30 37.22 86.08
CA ILE A 23 23.46 38.02 86.56
C ILE A 23 24.69 37.84 85.65
N ILE A 24 25.12 38.97 85.07
CA ILE A 24 26.47 39.32 84.58
C ILE A 24 27.04 38.55 83.37
N GLY A 25 27.26 39.30 82.28
CA GLY A 25 28.33 39.01 81.31
C GLY A 25 29.57 39.85 81.62
N TYR A 26 30.72 39.39 81.12
CA TYR A 26 32.05 40.02 81.18
C TYR A 26 32.67 40.10 82.60
N GLU A 27 33.93 39.74 82.84
CA GLU A 27 34.94 39.05 82.02
C GLU A 27 36.08 38.66 82.98
N LEU A 28 36.62 37.43 82.94
CA LEU A 28 37.92 37.13 83.58
C LEU A 28 38.50 35.81 83.07
N VAL A 29 39.76 35.86 82.65
CA VAL A 29 40.52 34.76 82.03
C VAL A 29 40.97 33.73 83.07
N SER A 30 40.77 32.43 82.83
CA SER A 30 41.76 31.38 83.18
C SER A 30 41.43 29.98 82.63
N ASN A 31 42.40 29.43 81.89
CA ASN A 31 42.43 28.11 81.25
C ASN A 31 41.92 26.91 82.07
N ILE A 32 41.02 26.10 81.50
CA ILE A 32 41.06 24.63 81.63
C ILE A 32 40.75 23.98 80.25
N HIS A 33 41.73 23.24 79.72
CA HIS A 33 41.72 22.39 78.52
C HIS A 33 40.80 22.72 77.32
N LEU A 34 41.39 23.43 76.35
CA LEU A 34 41.16 23.15 74.94
C LEU A 34 41.64 21.72 74.62
N GLN A 35 40.72 20.79 74.38
CA GLN A 35 40.97 19.79 73.33
C GLN A 35 40.70 20.47 71.99
N ASN A 36 41.77 20.94 71.34
CA ASN A 36 41.69 21.52 70.01
C ASN A 36 41.03 20.51 69.07
N TRP A 37 39.87 20.87 68.51
CA TRP A 37 39.28 20.10 67.42
C TRP A 37 40.16 20.30 66.19
N THR A 38 41.06 19.35 65.95
CA THR A 38 41.78 19.20 64.69
C THR A 38 40.87 18.53 63.68
N ASN A 39 40.61 19.20 62.55
CA ASN A 39 39.92 18.61 61.41
C ASN A 39 40.73 17.38 60.93
N PRO A 40 40.19 16.14 60.99
CA PRO A 40 40.94 14.96 60.61
C PRO A 40 41.27 14.88 59.11
N CYS A 41 40.68 15.74 58.27
CA CYS A 41 41.07 15.94 56.87
C CYS A 41 42.17 17.01 56.66
N GLU A 42 42.74 17.61 57.72
CA GLU A 42 43.77 18.65 57.63
C GLU A 42 45.00 18.36 58.51
N PRO A 43 46.20 18.11 57.92
CA PRO A 43 46.46 17.94 56.49
C PRO A 43 45.77 16.67 55.93
N ASN A 44 45.47 16.65 54.63
CA ASN A 44 44.75 15.54 53.99
C ASN A 44 45.43 14.18 54.26
N PRO A 45 44.77 13.25 54.99
CA PRO A 45 45.34 11.95 55.35
C PRO A 45 45.32 10.95 54.17
N CYS A 46 44.55 11.23 53.12
CA CYS A 46 44.43 10.38 51.93
C CYS A 46 45.66 10.60 51.04
N ARG A 47 46.50 9.57 50.87
CA ARG A 47 47.77 9.68 50.12
C ARG A 47 47.58 10.04 48.65
N ALA A 48 46.54 9.49 48.04
CA ALA A 48 46.23 9.62 46.62
C ALA A 48 44.69 9.65 46.44
N GLY A 49 44.07 10.69 47.00
CA GLY A 49 42.62 10.85 47.02
C GLY A 49 42.16 12.10 47.75
N THR A 50 40.85 12.36 47.73
CA THR A 50 40.21 13.46 48.46
C THR A 50 39.58 12.95 49.76
N CYS A 51 39.69 13.73 50.82
CA CYS A 51 39.14 13.41 52.15
C CYS A 51 37.75 14.02 52.31
N GLU A 52 36.76 13.22 52.74
CA GLU A 52 35.41 13.67 53.10
C GLU A 52 35.15 13.45 54.59
N LEU A 53 34.66 14.48 55.28
CA LEU A 53 34.29 14.44 56.69
C LEU A 53 32.93 13.75 56.89
N ILE A 54 32.90 12.69 57.70
CA ILE A 54 31.66 11.98 58.09
C ILE A 54 31.20 12.43 59.47
N SER A 55 32.13 12.76 60.38
CA SER A 55 31.80 13.27 61.72
C SER A 55 32.94 14.11 62.29
N LYS A 56 32.78 14.62 63.52
CA LYS A 56 33.85 15.35 64.24
C LYS A 56 35.16 14.57 64.39
N PHE A 57 35.15 13.25 64.25
CA PHE A 57 36.33 12.39 64.41
C PHE A 57 36.55 11.37 63.27
N ASN A 58 35.60 11.23 62.33
CA ASN A 58 35.70 10.25 61.23
C ASN A 58 35.69 10.94 59.87
N PHE A 59 36.46 10.36 58.95
CA PHE A 59 36.53 10.72 57.54
C PHE A 59 36.56 9.47 56.66
N ILE A 60 36.34 9.65 55.37
CA ILE A 60 36.57 8.63 54.32
C ILE A 60 37.45 9.22 53.21
N CYS A 61 38.25 8.36 52.58
CA CYS A 61 39.09 8.72 51.45
C CYS A 61 38.48 8.25 50.12
N HIS A 62 38.22 9.19 49.21
CA HIS A 62 37.86 8.90 47.83
C HIS A 62 39.15 8.82 47.01
N CYS A 63 39.57 7.59 46.72
CA CYS A 63 40.81 7.32 46.02
C CYS A 63 40.73 7.68 44.54
N ILE A 64 41.82 8.21 43.99
CA ILE A 64 41.96 8.36 42.53
C ILE A 64 41.99 6.96 41.88
N PRO A 65 41.72 6.82 40.57
CA PRO A 65 41.82 5.54 39.90
C PRO A 65 43.17 4.87 40.17
N TYR A 66 43.14 3.53 40.33
CA TYR A 66 44.30 2.64 40.43
C TYR A 66 45.02 2.61 41.80
N VAL A 67 44.48 3.30 42.81
CA VAL A 67 44.83 3.14 44.23
C VAL A 67 43.62 2.78 45.08
N HIS A 68 43.84 2.04 46.15
CA HIS A 68 42.83 1.55 47.10
C HIS A 68 43.41 1.46 48.52
N GLY A 69 42.60 0.98 49.47
CA GLY A 69 42.93 1.02 50.90
C GLY A 69 42.27 2.20 51.61
N GLN A 70 42.30 2.20 52.94
CA GLN A 70 41.52 3.12 53.77
C GLN A 70 42.03 4.57 53.68
N LEU A 71 43.29 4.76 53.30
CA LEU A 71 43.97 6.04 53.10
C LEU A 71 44.50 6.18 51.66
N CYS A 72 43.99 5.37 50.72
CA CYS A 72 44.49 5.27 49.34
C CYS A 72 45.99 4.93 49.27
N GLU A 73 46.44 4.07 50.19
CA GLU A 73 47.85 3.75 50.43
C GLU A 73 48.35 2.54 49.64
N LYS A 74 47.46 1.77 49.02
CA LYS A 74 47.78 0.55 48.26
C LYS A 74 47.60 0.82 46.78
N LEU A 75 48.61 0.52 45.98
CA LEU A 75 48.49 0.47 44.52
C LEU A 75 47.74 -0.79 44.12
N ASN A 76 46.84 -0.68 43.14
CA ASN A 76 46.16 -1.83 42.58
C ASN A 76 47.13 -2.57 41.63
N TYR A 77 47.72 -3.68 42.11
CA TYR A 77 48.74 -4.45 41.37
C TYR A 77 48.22 -5.06 40.06
N ASP A 78 46.90 -5.20 39.87
CA ASP A 78 46.27 -5.74 38.65
C ASP A 78 46.38 -4.83 37.41
N GLN A 79 47.16 -3.74 37.47
CA GLN A 79 47.23 -2.73 36.41
C GLN A 79 48.64 -2.40 35.91
N GLN A 80 49.64 -3.20 36.26
CA GLN A 80 50.96 -3.19 35.61
C GLN A 80 51.23 -4.55 34.95
N PRO A 81 50.45 -4.92 33.91
CA PRO A 81 50.24 -6.31 33.50
C PRO A 81 51.46 -7.03 32.90
N CYS A 82 52.56 -6.32 32.64
CA CYS A 82 53.80 -6.90 32.14
C CYS A 82 54.86 -7.17 33.22
N GLU A 83 54.67 -6.78 34.49
CA GLU A 83 55.68 -7.04 35.54
C GLU A 83 55.87 -8.52 35.86
N SER A 84 54.85 -9.36 35.60
CA SER A 84 54.89 -10.81 35.80
C SER A 84 55.53 -11.60 34.65
N ASN A 85 55.98 -10.94 33.56
CA ASN A 85 56.42 -11.56 32.31
C ASN A 85 55.45 -12.68 31.82
N PRO A 86 54.19 -12.34 31.51
CA PRO A 86 53.17 -13.32 31.11
C PRO A 86 53.43 -13.97 29.73
N CYS A 87 54.38 -13.45 28.95
CA CYS A 87 54.71 -13.95 27.62
C CYS A 87 55.80 -15.05 27.69
N TYR A 88 55.47 -16.24 27.21
CA TYR A 88 56.37 -17.38 27.11
C TYR A 88 57.42 -17.18 26.00
N ASN A 89 58.41 -18.08 25.97
CA ASN A 89 59.42 -18.20 24.90
C ASN A 89 60.20 -16.89 24.57
N GLN A 90 60.37 -16.00 25.55
CA GLN A 90 61.01 -14.68 25.42
C GLN A 90 60.18 -13.65 24.60
N GLY A 91 58.86 -13.82 24.53
CA GLY A 91 57.96 -12.80 23.98
C GLY A 91 58.02 -11.47 24.72
N LEU A 92 57.96 -10.37 23.96
CA LEU A 92 58.01 -9.02 24.51
C LEU A 92 56.60 -8.58 24.93
N CYS A 93 56.39 -8.39 26.23
CA CYS A 93 55.12 -7.88 26.76
C CYS A 93 55.00 -6.36 26.56
N SER A 94 53.88 -5.91 26.01
CA SER A 94 53.49 -4.49 25.95
C SER A 94 52.14 -4.28 26.64
N PRO A 95 52.00 -3.31 27.56
CA PRO A 95 50.69 -2.92 28.08
C PRO A 95 49.84 -2.28 26.96
N ILE A 96 48.53 -2.48 27.00
CA ILE A 96 47.57 -1.84 26.06
C ILE A 96 46.65 -0.88 26.83
N SER A 97 46.43 0.30 26.27
CA SER A 97 45.71 1.41 26.92
C SER A 97 44.19 1.24 26.94
N GLN A 98 43.66 0.28 26.19
CA GLN A 98 42.27 -0.13 26.20
C GLN A 98 42.22 -1.65 26.33
N ARG A 99 41.30 -2.12 27.17
CA ARG A 99 41.06 -3.54 27.44
C ARG A 99 40.57 -4.23 26.17
N ASP A 100 41.16 -5.37 25.81
CA ASP A 100 40.73 -6.14 24.64
C ASP A 100 39.30 -6.63 24.84
N SER A 101 38.41 -6.30 23.90
CA SER A 101 36.98 -6.61 23.96
C SER A 101 36.64 -8.09 23.75
N LEU A 102 37.59 -8.90 23.27
CA LEU A 102 37.43 -10.34 23.02
C LEU A 102 38.03 -11.19 24.15
N THR A 103 39.23 -10.83 24.64
CA THR A 103 39.95 -11.62 25.65
C THR A 103 39.94 -11.01 27.06
N ASN A 104 39.43 -9.78 27.21
CA ASN A 104 39.38 -9.04 28.48
C ASN A 104 40.76 -8.64 29.05
N ASN A 105 41.84 -8.87 28.29
CA ASN A 105 43.22 -8.63 28.69
C ASN A 105 43.62 -7.14 28.62
N THR A 106 44.66 -6.79 29.37
CA THR A 106 45.21 -5.42 29.51
C THR A 106 46.66 -5.30 28.99
N PHE A 107 47.17 -6.35 28.37
CA PHE A 107 48.48 -6.43 27.73
C PHE A 107 48.42 -7.26 26.45
N MET A 108 49.48 -7.18 25.66
CA MET A 108 49.69 -7.96 24.44
C MET A 108 51.12 -8.50 24.41
N CYS A 109 51.30 -9.74 23.95
CA CYS A 109 52.60 -10.37 23.75
C CYS A 109 53.04 -10.27 22.29
N LEU A 110 54.24 -9.76 22.04
CA LEU A 110 54.89 -9.80 20.72
C LEU A 110 55.80 -11.03 20.67
N CYS A 111 55.39 -12.05 19.91
CA CYS A 111 56.08 -13.33 19.88
C CYS A 111 57.35 -13.31 19.03
N PRO A 112 58.42 -13.99 19.47
CA PRO A 112 59.63 -14.16 18.66
C PRO A 112 59.36 -15.13 17.51
N PRO A 113 60.27 -15.22 16.52
CA PRO A 113 60.14 -16.17 15.42
C PRO A 113 59.88 -17.60 15.91
N GLN A 114 59.08 -18.35 15.14
CA GLN A 114 58.67 -19.73 15.43
C GLN A 114 57.75 -19.90 16.65
N HIS A 115 57.13 -18.84 17.18
CA HIS A 115 56.20 -18.93 18.31
C HIS A 115 54.90 -18.15 18.09
N ALA A 116 53.78 -18.69 18.56
CA ALA A 116 52.41 -18.18 18.40
C ALA A 116 51.56 -18.33 19.67
N GLY A 117 50.31 -17.87 19.60
CA GLY A 117 49.33 -17.89 20.68
C GLY A 117 49.35 -16.62 21.52
N GLU A 118 48.26 -16.38 22.27
CA GLU A 118 48.01 -15.17 23.06
C GLU A 118 49.16 -14.79 24.01
N TYR A 119 49.87 -15.79 24.55
CA TYR A 119 51.02 -15.63 25.42
C TYR A 119 52.33 -16.18 24.81
N CYS A 120 52.39 -16.37 23.49
CA CYS A 120 53.52 -16.99 22.79
C CYS A 120 53.87 -18.43 23.23
N GLN A 121 52.88 -19.15 23.77
CA GLN A 121 53.05 -20.50 24.33
C GLN A 121 53.16 -21.62 23.28
N GLU A 122 52.80 -21.35 22.01
CA GLU A 122 52.73 -22.35 20.96
C GLU A 122 53.99 -22.33 20.10
N ASN A 123 54.59 -23.50 19.86
CA ASN A 123 55.70 -23.62 18.91
C ASN A 123 55.14 -23.76 17.50
N ILE A 124 55.37 -22.75 16.66
CA ILE A 124 55.18 -22.88 15.21
C ILE A 124 56.36 -23.70 14.67
N GLY A 125 56.06 -24.81 13.98
CA GLY A 125 57.07 -25.53 13.22
C GLY A 125 57.73 -24.65 12.14
N GLU A 126 58.80 -25.15 11.52
CA GLU A 126 59.54 -24.46 10.46
C GLU A 126 58.59 -23.87 9.39
N CYS A 127 58.83 -22.63 8.93
CA CYS A 127 58.00 -21.96 7.91
C CYS A 127 57.87 -22.84 6.66
N SER A 128 56.69 -23.44 6.43
CA SER A 128 56.45 -24.38 5.32
C SER A 128 56.12 -23.69 3.99
N CYS A 129 56.59 -22.45 3.78
CA CYS A 129 56.36 -21.71 2.54
C CYS A 129 57.15 -22.34 1.37
N LEU A 130 56.43 -22.84 0.36
CA LEU A 130 57.01 -23.51 -0.81
C LEU A 130 57.38 -22.51 -1.92
N ASN A 131 58.02 -23.03 -2.99
CA ASN A 131 58.33 -22.28 -4.21
C ASN A 131 59.09 -20.95 -4.00
N GLN A 132 60.01 -20.91 -3.03
CA GLN A 132 60.82 -19.74 -2.66
C GLN A 132 60.02 -18.54 -2.13
N ALA A 133 58.84 -18.80 -1.56
CA ALA A 133 58.01 -17.78 -0.94
C ALA A 133 58.60 -17.20 0.36
N THR A 134 58.40 -15.90 0.58
CA THR A 134 58.91 -15.19 1.76
C THR A 134 57.96 -15.35 2.94
N CYS A 135 58.43 -15.93 4.05
CA CYS A 135 57.64 -16.05 5.29
C CYS A 135 57.62 -14.72 6.05
N TYR A 136 56.45 -14.30 6.56
CA TYR A 136 56.34 -13.20 7.52
C TYR A 136 55.39 -13.54 8.67
N ASN A 137 55.82 -13.24 9.90
CA ASN A 137 55.06 -13.53 11.11
C ASN A 137 53.86 -12.59 11.24
N THR A 138 52.75 -13.09 11.77
CA THR A 138 51.55 -12.32 12.09
C THR A 138 51.21 -12.49 13.56
N SER A 139 50.80 -11.41 14.24
CA SER A 139 50.64 -11.39 15.70
C SER A 139 49.62 -12.40 16.24
N ASN A 140 48.64 -12.80 15.41
CA ASN A 140 47.48 -13.61 15.83
C ASN A 140 47.36 -14.95 15.07
N ASP A 141 47.97 -15.12 13.90
CA ASP A 141 47.79 -16.30 13.02
C ASP A 141 49.11 -17.05 12.74
N GLY A 142 50.17 -16.78 13.51
CA GLY A 142 51.48 -17.41 13.37
C GLY A 142 52.31 -16.84 12.22
N TYR A 143 52.07 -17.28 10.99
CA TYR A 143 52.80 -16.80 9.81
C TYR A 143 51.96 -16.84 8.52
N LYS A 144 52.31 -15.96 7.58
CA LYS A 144 51.76 -15.92 6.21
C LYS A 144 52.91 -15.99 5.20
N CYS A 145 52.66 -16.61 4.04
CA CYS A 145 53.64 -16.70 2.96
C CYS A 145 53.41 -15.60 1.90
N SER A 146 54.50 -15.07 1.33
CA SER A 146 54.51 -14.17 0.17
C SER A 146 54.84 -14.96 -1.08
N CYS A 147 53.83 -15.23 -1.91
CA CYS A 147 54.05 -16.04 -3.10
C CYS A 147 54.76 -15.22 -4.18
N PRO A 148 55.83 -15.75 -4.80
CA PRO A 148 56.41 -15.14 -5.99
C PRO A 148 55.41 -15.12 -7.14
N MET A 149 55.67 -14.31 -8.17
CA MET A 149 54.80 -14.27 -9.35
C MET A 149 54.65 -15.68 -9.95
N MET A 150 53.42 -16.00 -10.35
CA MET A 150 52.96 -17.32 -10.82
C MET A 150 52.71 -18.39 -9.75
N PHE A 151 52.81 -18.09 -8.45
CA PHE A 151 52.40 -19.01 -7.37
C PHE A 151 51.29 -18.45 -6.48
N THR A 152 50.48 -19.33 -5.89
CA THR A 152 49.38 -19.00 -4.96
C THR A 152 49.12 -20.15 -3.98
N GLY A 153 48.12 -20.00 -3.11
CA GLY A 153 47.81 -20.91 -2.00
C GLY A 153 48.40 -20.45 -0.68
N PRO A 154 47.88 -20.94 0.47
CA PRO A 154 48.32 -20.53 1.81
C PRO A 154 49.81 -20.75 2.07
N PHE A 155 50.42 -21.76 1.44
CA PHE A 155 51.84 -22.09 1.52
C PHE A 155 52.57 -21.85 0.19
N CYS A 156 51.94 -21.12 -0.75
CA CYS A 156 52.45 -20.87 -2.11
C CYS A 156 52.72 -22.15 -2.91
N GLU A 157 51.94 -23.20 -2.64
CA GLU A 157 52.07 -24.54 -3.19
C GLU A 157 51.47 -24.72 -4.60
N LEU A 158 50.61 -23.78 -5.05
CA LEU A 158 49.85 -23.87 -6.29
C LEU A 158 50.47 -23.01 -7.40
N ASP A 159 50.53 -23.55 -8.63
CA ASP A 159 51.05 -22.85 -9.82
C ASP A 159 49.91 -22.20 -10.62
N LEU A 160 49.90 -20.87 -10.69
CA LEU A 160 48.87 -20.07 -11.37
C LEU A 160 48.78 -20.30 -12.90
N ARG A 161 49.73 -21.02 -13.51
CA ARG A 161 49.65 -21.42 -14.93
C ARG A 161 48.63 -22.53 -15.17
N ASN A 162 48.43 -23.39 -14.17
CA ASN A 162 47.67 -24.64 -14.30
C ASN A 162 46.45 -24.69 -13.35
N THR A 163 46.23 -23.67 -12.54
CA THR A 163 45.22 -23.68 -11.46
C THR A 163 44.50 -22.33 -11.38
N THR A 164 43.18 -22.35 -11.25
CA THR A 164 42.37 -21.13 -11.06
C THR A 164 42.02 -20.92 -9.59
N PHE A 165 41.76 -19.69 -9.18
CA PHE A 165 41.51 -19.28 -7.79
C PHE A 165 40.45 -20.14 -7.08
N CYS A 166 39.35 -20.49 -7.74
CA CYS A 166 38.30 -21.32 -7.13
C CYS A 166 38.57 -22.83 -7.14
N SER A 167 39.62 -23.31 -7.81
CA SER A 167 39.90 -24.75 -7.95
C SER A 167 40.28 -25.44 -6.63
N TYR A 168 40.69 -24.66 -5.62
CA TYR A 168 41.05 -25.14 -4.28
C TYR A 168 40.12 -24.64 -3.16
N ASN A 169 38.97 -24.04 -3.52
CA ASN A 169 37.96 -23.49 -2.60
C ASN A 169 38.54 -22.59 -1.47
N PRO A 170 39.15 -21.44 -1.81
CA PRO A 170 39.79 -20.53 -0.85
C PRO A 170 38.84 -19.88 0.16
N CYS A 171 37.52 -19.94 -0.07
CA CYS A 171 36.53 -19.21 0.70
C CYS A 171 36.16 -19.95 1.99
N GLN A 172 36.45 -19.32 3.13
CA GLN A 172 36.14 -19.82 4.46
C GLN A 172 34.67 -19.57 4.83
N ASN A 173 34.24 -20.11 5.97
CA ASN A 173 32.93 -19.84 6.57
C ASN A 173 31.73 -20.03 5.62
N ASN A 174 31.82 -21.05 4.75
CA ASN A 174 30.81 -21.42 3.76
C ASN A 174 30.52 -20.33 2.71
N GLY A 175 31.49 -19.43 2.46
CA GLY A 175 31.45 -18.45 1.37
C GLY A 175 31.55 -19.10 -0.02
N THR A 176 30.93 -18.47 -1.02
CA THR A 176 30.86 -18.99 -2.39
C THR A 176 31.99 -18.39 -3.23
N CYS A 177 32.87 -19.23 -3.79
CA CYS A 177 33.90 -18.77 -4.71
C CYS A 177 33.34 -18.55 -6.11
N ILE A 178 33.65 -17.41 -6.73
CA ILE A 178 33.36 -17.13 -8.14
C ILE A 178 34.64 -16.71 -8.88
N LEU A 179 34.83 -17.21 -10.11
CA LEU A 179 35.89 -16.74 -11.00
C LEU A 179 35.45 -15.43 -11.66
N ILE A 180 36.36 -14.45 -11.72
CA ILE A 180 36.09 -13.15 -12.38
C ILE A 180 36.73 -13.18 -13.78
N GLU A 181 38.05 -13.39 -13.83
CA GLU A 181 38.83 -13.55 -15.05
C GLU A 181 39.91 -14.60 -14.78
N SER A 182 39.98 -15.69 -15.54
CA SER A 182 40.96 -16.77 -15.25
C SER A 182 42.40 -16.23 -15.29
N PRO A 183 43.22 -16.41 -14.23
CA PRO A 183 43.04 -17.32 -13.10
C PRO A 183 42.41 -16.73 -11.83
N ALA A 184 42.08 -15.44 -11.77
CA ALA A 184 41.56 -14.72 -10.61
C ALA A 184 40.07 -14.98 -10.29
N GLY A 185 39.71 -14.81 -9.01
CA GLY A 185 38.35 -14.95 -8.48
C GLY A 185 38.17 -14.16 -7.18
N ILE A 186 36.97 -14.26 -6.60
CA ILE A 186 36.60 -13.61 -5.33
C ILE A 186 35.67 -14.51 -4.52
N CYS A 187 35.70 -14.34 -3.20
CA CYS A 187 34.79 -14.99 -2.26
C CYS A 187 33.57 -14.12 -1.95
N LEU A 188 32.37 -14.65 -2.19
CA LEU A 188 31.11 -14.07 -1.73
C LEU A 188 30.80 -14.60 -0.33
N CYS A 189 30.91 -13.74 0.68
CA CYS A 189 30.77 -14.14 2.07
C CYS A 189 29.32 -14.34 2.50
N GLN A 190 29.11 -15.31 3.40
CA GLN A 190 27.83 -15.49 4.08
C GLN A 190 27.56 -14.33 5.05
N PRO A 191 26.29 -14.02 5.36
CA PRO A 191 25.95 -13.01 6.35
C PRO A 191 26.67 -13.24 7.69
N GLY A 192 27.26 -12.18 8.24
CA GLY A 192 28.09 -12.23 9.45
C GLY A 192 29.59 -12.46 9.21
N TYR A 193 30.05 -12.57 7.96
CA TYR A 193 31.47 -12.69 7.60
C TYR A 193 31.90 -11.68 6.53
N ILE A 194 33.15 -11.20 6.63
CA ILE A 194 33.84 -10.35 5.66
C ILE A 194 35.29 -10.81 5.49
N GLY A 195 36.01 -10.15 4.59
CA GLY A 195 37.42 -10.42 4.30
C GLY A 195 37.59 -10.94 2.88
N GLU A 196 38.84 -11.01 2.42
CA GLU A 196 39.19 -11.49 1.07
C GLU A 196 38.82 -12.98 0.90
N TYR A 197 38.84 -13.73 2.00
CA TYR A 197 38.55 -15.16 2.09
C TYR A 197 37.36 -15.45 3.00
N CYS A 198 36.58 -14.43 3.39
CA CYS A 198 35.50 -14.53 4.37
C CYS A 198 35.95 -14.99 5.76
N GLU A 199 37.20 -14.69 6.11
CA GLU A 199 37.88 -15.15 7.33
C GLU A 199 37.45 -14.39 8.59
N LYS A 200 36.93 -13.16 8.47
CA LYS A 200 36.60 -12.29 9.61
C LYS A 200 35.11 -12.34 9.92
N ARG A 201 34.76 -12.60 11.19
CA ARG A 201 33.39 -12.38 11.68
C ARG A 201 33.11 -10.89 11.89
N VAL A 202 31.89 -10.46 11.57
CA VAL A 202 31.39 -9.10 11.78
C VAL A 202 30.15 -9.13 12.65
N SER A 203 30.08 -8.18 13.59
CA SER A 203 28.87 -7.96 14.39
C SER A 203 27.76 -7.41 13.50
N PHE A 204 26.57 -8.00 13.61
CA PHE A 204 25.39 -7.68 12.81
C PHE A 204 25.08 -6.18 12.69
N CYS A 205 25.38 -5.37 13.72
CA CYS A 205 25.07 -3.93 13.72
C CYS A 205 26.14 -3.00 13.11
N GLN A 206 27.29 -3.49 12.62
CA GLN A 206 28.42 -2.63 12.21
C GLN A 206 28.07 -1.61 11.11
N GLU A 207 27.19 -1.95 10.17
CA GLU A 207 26.70 -1.03 9.12
C GLU A 207 25.18 -0.73 9.22
N ASN A 208 24.56 -1.02 10.37
CA ASN A 208 23.11 -0.93 10.62
C ASN A 208 22.23 -1.52 9.48
N PRO A 209 22.02 -2.86 9.44
CA PRO A 209 21.24 -3.51 8.39
C PRO A 209 19.72 -3.23 8.44
N CYS A 210 19.25 -2.46 9.43
CA CYS A 210 17.83 -2.19 9.65
C CYS A 210 17.30 -1.15 8.66
N ARG A 211 16.26 -1.54 7.90
CA ARG A 211 15.58 -0.67 6.94
C ARG A 211 14.62 0.29 7.64
N ASN A 212 14.07 1.23 6.85
CA ASN A 212 13.04 2.17 7.29
C ASN A 212 13.39 2.93 8.59
N ASN A 213 14.66 3.32 8.71
CA ASN A 213 15.22 4.06 9.85
C ASN A 213 15.12 3.32 11.20
N GLY A 214 15.10 1.98 11.16
CA GLY A 214 15.19 1.13 12.34
C GLY A 214 16.56 1.20 13.03
N THR A 215 16.57 0.93 14.33
CA THR A 215 17.78 0.98 15.17
C THR A 215 18.29 -0.43 15.40
N CYS A 216 19.47 -0.77 14.90
CA CYS A 216 20.12 -2.04 15.24
C CYS A 216 20.61 -1.99 16.70
N VAL A 217 20.26 -3.02 17.48
CA VAL A 217 20.82 -3.24 18.80
C VAL A 217 21.61 -4.56 18.82
N PRO A 218 22.89 -4.55 19.24
CA PRO A 218 23.68 -5.77 19.34
C PRO A 218 23.12 -6.65 20.47
N LEU A 219 23.12 -7.95 20.21
CA LEU A 219 22.84 -8.99 21.21
C LEU A 219 24.20 -9.62 21.60
N SER A 220 24.18 -10.86 22.12
CA SER A 220 25.40 -11.54 22.53
C SER A 220 26.27 -11.94 21.33
N GLY A 221 27.53 -11.49 21.30
CA GLY A 221 28.52 -11.91 20.29
C GLY A 221 28.33 -11.22 18.94
N VAL A 222 28.08 -12.01 17.88
CA VAL A 222 27.89 -11.49 16.51
C VAL A 222 26.44 -11.15 16.18
N ASP A 223 25.48 -11.63 16.98
CA ASP A 223 24.05 -11.45 16.74
C ASP A 223 23.57 -10.04 17.09
N GLY A 224 22.47 -9.62 16.46
CA GLY A 224 21.80 -8.37 16.73
C GLY A 224 20.35 -8.43 16.26
N GLN A 225 19.55 -7.44 16.66
CA GLN A 225 18.15 -7.33 16.24
C GLN A 225 17.83 -5.88 15.85
N CYS A 226 16.84 -5.71 14.97
CA CYS A 226 16.36 -4.39 14.59
C CYS A 226 15.16 -3.96 15.44
N LEU A 227 15.26 -2.80 16.07
CA LEU A 227 14.14 -2.10 16.68
C LEU A 227 13.47 -1.23 15.61
N CYS A 228 12.25 -1.60 15.22
CA CYS A 228 11.55 -0.95 14.12
C CYS A 228 10.83 0.33 14.53
N GLN A 229 10.83 1.31 13.61
CA GLN A 229 10.05 2.53 13.76
C GLN A 229 8.54 2.21 13.72
N PRO A 230 7.67 3.03 14.35
CA PRO A 230 6.23 2.84 14.32
C PRO A 230 5.69 2.70 12.89
N GLY A 231 4.93 1.64 12.63
CA GLY A 231 4.41 1.31 11.30
C GLY A 231 5.33 0.43 10.43
N TYR A 232 6.42 -0.11 10.99
CA TYR A 232 7.28 -1.09 10.33
C TYR A 232 7.52 -2.35 11.19
N SER A 233 7.62 -3.50 10.53
CA SER A 233 7.84 -4.81 11.14
C SER A 233 8.78 -5.67 10.27
N GLY A 234 9.06 -6.90 10.69
CA GLY A 234 10.04 -7.77 10.05
C GLY A 234 11.39 -7.74 10.78
N ASN A 235 12.26 -8.70 10.48
CA ASN A 235 13.54 -8.86 11.17
C ASN A 235 14.57 -7.76 10.83
N LEU A 236 14.40 -7.11 9.69
CA LEU A 236 15.16 -5.95 9.23
C LEU A 236 14.28 -4.70 9.09
N CYS A 237 13.10 -4.68 9.71
CA CYS A 237 12.10 -3.60 9.59
C CYS A 237 11.66 -3.33 8.14
N GLU A 238 11.76 -4.33 7.27
CA GLU A 238 11.52 -4.26 5.84
C GLU A 238 10.04 -4.24 5.46
N GLN A 239 9.16 -4.67 6.36
CA GLN A 239 7.73 -4.80 6.14
C GLN A 239 7.02 -3.54 6.62
N VAL A 240 6.11 -3.00 5.82
CA VAL A 240 5.20 -1.93 6.27
C VAL A 240 4.12 -2.58 7.13
N GLN A 241 4.18 -2.37 8.44
CA GLN A 241 3.15 -2.81 9.37
C GLN A 241 1.93 -1.91 9.19
N ARG A 242 0.98 -2.36 8.36
CA ARG A 242 -0.31 -1.70 8.17
C ARG A 242 -1.00 -1.56 9.53
N THR A 243 -1.01 -0.34 10.06
CA THR A 243 -1.77 -0.01 11.26
C THR A 243 -3.27 -0.22 10.98
N PHE A 244 -4.05 -0.49 12.03
CA PHE A 244 -5.48 -0.76 11.95
C PHE A 244 -6.22 0.26 11.07
N CYS A 245 -5.91 1.55 11.22
CA CYS A 245 -6.55 2.62 10.45
C CYS A 245 -5.97 2.88 9.04
N SER A 246 -4.87 2.23 8.64
CA SER A 246 -4.21 2.47 7.33
C SER A 246 -5.08 2.17 6.10
N VAL A 247 -6.07 1.31 6.25
CA VAL A 247 -7.09 1.00 5.22
C VAL A 247 -8.50 1.47 5.62
N ASN A 248 -8.61 2.27 6.68
CA ASN A 248 -9.84 2.67 7.38
C ASN A 248 -10.93 1.57 7.43
N PRO A 249 -10.85 0.62 8.38
CA PRO A 249 -11.79 -0.50 8.47
C PRO A 249 -13.18 -0.09 9.01
N CYS A 250 -13.36 1.17 9.42
CA CYS A 250 -14.59 1.67 10.01
C CYS A 250 -15.66 1.95 8.95
N ARG A 251 -16.86 1.43 9.17
CA ARG A 251 -17.99 1.56 8.24
C ARG A 251 -18.85 2.78 8.54
N ASN A 252 -19.77 3.07 7.61
CA ASN A 252 -20.81 4.09 7.76
C ASN A 252 -20.27 5.51 8.08
N GLY A 253 -19.12 5.87 7.51
CA GLY A 253 -18.50 7.20 7.70
C GLY A 253 -17.89 7.42 9.09
N SER A 254 -17.71 6.36 9.87
CA SER A 254 -17.17 6.41 11.23
C SER A 254 -15.66 6.70 11.25
N THR A 255 -15.18 7.38 12.29
CA THR A 255 -13.78 7.83 12.40
C THR A 255 -12.91 6.74 13.01
N CYS A 256 -11.82 6.35 12.34
CA CYS A 256 -10.83 5.43 12.91
C CYS A 256 -9.81 6.16 13.78
N ILE A 257 -9.57 5.65 14.99
CA ILE A 257 -8.59 6.19 15.94
C ILE A 257 -7.51 5.15 16.21
N VAL A 258 -6.25 5.55 16.06
CA VAL A 258 -5.08 4.73 16.42
C VAL A 258 -4.81 4.87 17.91
N LEU A 259 -4.61 3.75 18.61
CA LEU A 259 -4.40 3.73 20.06
C LEU A 259 -2.94 3.86 20.47
N ASN A 260 -1.99 3.34 19.68
CA ASN A 260 -0.56 3.34 20.00
C ASN A 260 0.33 3.13 18.76
N HIS A 261 1.64 3.33 18.95
CA HIS A 261 2.69 3.01 17.97
C HIS A 261 2.77 1.53 17.56
N THR A 262 2.08 0.63 18.27
CA THR A 262 1.93 -0.80 17.94
C THR A 262 1.09 -1.06 16.68
N GLY A 263 0.33 -0.05 16.24
CA GLY A 263 -0.57 -0.15 15.09
C GLY A 263 -2.01 -0.53 15.43
N ASP A 264 -2.34 -0.73 16.72
CA ASP A 264 -3.70 -0.99 17.17
C ASP A 264 -4.61 0.25 17.04
N GLY A 265 -5.92 0.03 16.90
CA GLY A 265 -6.91 1.11 16.81
C GLY A 265 -8.34 0.63 17.00
N PHE A 266 -9.29 1.57 16.97
CA PHE A 266 -10.72 1.31 17.09
C PHE A 266 -11.55 2.32 16.30
N CYS A 267 -12.83 2.02 16.10
CA CYS A 267 -13.76 2.89 15.39
C CYS A 267 -14.63 3.70 16.34
N LEU A 268 -14.64 5.03 16.19
CA LEU A 268 -15.63 5.93 16.78
C LEU A 268 -16.88 5.95 15.91
N CYS A 269 -17.89 5.19 16.33
CA CYS A 269 -19.16 5.10 15.60
C CYS A 269 -19.93 6.41 15.65
N GLN A 270 -20.49 6.81 14.50
CA GLN A 270 -21.48 7.88 14.45
C GLN A 270 -22.75 7.49 15.22
N GLU A 271 -23.58 8.48 15.55
CA GLU A 271 -24.91 8.25 16.12
C GLU A 271 -25.70 7.26 15.24
N ASP A 272 -26.54 6.43 15.87
CA ASP A 272 -27.22 5.27 15.28
C ASP A 272 -26.37 4.05 14.87
N TYR A 273 -25.03 4.04 15.00
CA TYR A 273 -24.17 2.87 14.70
C TYR A 273 -23.45 2.25 15.90
N VAL A 274 -23.12 0.96 15.80
CA VAL A 274 -22.48 0.16 16.86
C VAL A 274 -21.75 -1.07 16.27
N GLY A 275 -20.77 -1.60 16.99
CA GLY A 275 -19.94 -2.74 16.58
C GLY A 275 -18.44 -2.36 16.57
N PRO A 276 -17.53 -3.34 16.51
CA PRO A 276 -16.09 -3.07 16.47
C PRO A 276 -15.66 -2.26 15.22
N TYR A 277 -16.42 -2.38 14.13
CA TYR A 277 -16.20 -1.65 12.87
C TYR A 277 -17.34 -0.68 12.55
N CYS A 278 -18.24 -0.39 13.50
CA CYS A 278 -19.46 0.40 13.32
C CYS A 278 -20.35 -0.12 12.18
N GLU A 279 -20.37 -1.44 12.02
CA GLU A 279 -21.01 -2.16 10.93
C GLU A 279 -22.51 -2.45 11.17
N TYR A 280 -22.96 -2.39 12.42
CA TYR A 280 -24.36 -2.59 12.80
C TYR A 280 -25.02 -1.26 13.17
N ILE A 281 -26.35 -1.23 13.10
CA ILE A 281 -27.17 -0.11 13.59
C ILE A 281 -27.62 -0.37 15.03
N THR A 282 -27.92 0.68 15.80
CA THR A 282 -28.42 0.51 17.16
C THR A 282 -29.82 -0.14 17.17
N PRO A 283 -30.22 -0.84 18.25
CA PRO A 283 -31.58 -1.35 18.41
C PRO A 283 -32.68 -0.28 18.26
N THR A 284 -32.38 0.96 18.66
CA THR A 284 -33.29 2.11 18.55
C THR A 284 -33.43 2.58 17.10
N ALA A 285 -32.30 2.78 16.41
CA ALA A 285 -32.26 3.12 14.99
C ALA A 285 -32.99 2.09 14.13
N CYS A 286 -32.73 0.81 14.38
CA CYS A 286 -33.37 -0.33 13.71
C CYS A 286 -34.90 -0.28 13.82
N LYS A 287 -35.44 -0.14 15.05
CA LYS A 287 -36.90 -0.06 15.26
C LYS A 287 -37.55 1.14 14.60
N LYS A 288 -36.84 2.28 14.48
CA LYS A 288 -37.37 3.52 13.89
C LYS A 288 -37.25 3.55 12.36
N ARG A 289 -36.09 3.16 11.82
CA ARG A 289 -35.74 3.36 10.40
C ARG A 289 -36.16 2.18 9.52
N CYS A 290 -35.89 0.93 9.91
CA CYS A 290 -36.31 -0.25 9.12
C CYS A 290 -37.83 -0.23 8.89
N ASN A 291 -38.58 -0.05 9.99
CA ASN A 291 -40.04 -0.17 10.01
C ASN A 291 -40.73 0.94 9.18
N ASN A 292 -40.11 2.12 9.07
CA ASN A 292 -40.62 3.21 8.21
C ASN A 292 -40.40 2.93 6.71
N ASN A 293 -39.40 2.12 6.38
CA ASN A 293 -38.98 1.78 5.02
C ASN A 293 -39.43 0.37 4.61
N GLN A 294 -40.58 -0.09 5.11
CA GLN A 294 -41.17 -1.41 4.82
C GLN A 294 -40.32 -2.64 5.25
N GLY A 295 -39.17 -2.42 5.90
CA GLY A 295 -38.30 -3.46 6.44
C GLY A 295 -38.67 -3.88 7.87
N LYS A 296 -38.35 -5.11 8.24
CA LYS A 296 -38.56 -5.61 9.62
C LYS A 296 -37.26 -5.53 10.41
N CYS A 297 -37.24 -4.79 11.51
CA CYS A 297 -36.09 -4.80 12.42
C CYS A 297 -35.90 -6.18 13.09
N ALA A 298 -34.68 -6.72 13.03
CA ALA A 298 -34.22 -7.89 13.77
C ALA A 298 -33.07 -7.49 14.71
N LEU A 299 -33.12 -7.95 15.95
CA LEU A 299 -32.07 -7.70 16.95
C LEU A 299 -31.15 -8.92 17.08
N ILE A 300 -29.86 -8.67 17.26
CA ILE A 300 -28.82 -9.67 17.55
C ILE A 300 -28.30 -9.36 18.95
N ASP A 301 -28.38 -10.35 19.84
CA ASP A 301 -27.99 -10.27 21.26
C ASP A 301 -28.57 -9.08 22.05
N ASN A 302 -29.69 -8.52 21.57
CA ASN A 302 -30.28 -7.23 21.99
C ASN A 302 -29.35 -6.01 21.90
N LYS A 303 -28.12 -6.18 21.40
CA LYS A 303 -27.06 -5.16 21.35
C LYS A 303 -26.90 -4.55 19.96
N TYR A 304 -27.17 -5.32 18.91
CA TYR A 304 -27.03 -4.91 17.51
C TYR A 304 -28.38 -5.02 16.79
N GLY A 305 -28.64 -4.12 15.86
CA GLY A 305 -29.82 -4.13 14.98
C GLY A 305 -29.44 -4.44 13.53
N ARG A 306 -30.35 -5.11 12.82
CA ARG A 306 -30.29 -5.39 11.38
C ARG A 306 -31.68 -5.22 10.78
N CYS A 307 -31.79 -4.51 9.65
CA CYS A 307 -33.04 -4.54 8.88
C CYS A 307 -33.13 -5.82 8.04
N LEU A 308 -34.31 -6.44 8.04
CA LEU A 308 -34.69 -7.48 7.09
C LEU A 308 -35.54 -6.82 6.00
N CYS A 309 -34.95 -6.64 4.82
CA CYS A 309 -35.60 -5.96 3.71
C CYS A 309 -36.46 -6.92 2.88
N PRO A 310 -37.65 -6.51 2.43
CA PRO A 310 -38.40 -7.18 1.36
C PRO A 310 -37.58 -7.34 0.08
N LYS A 311 -38.01 -8.23 -0.81
CA LYS A 311 -37.30 -8.60 -2.05
C LYS A 311 -36.96 -7.41 -2.95
N ASP A 312 -37.77 -6.35 -2.92
CA ASP A 312 -37.73 -5.24 -3.87
C ASP A 312 -37.09 -3.96 -3.30
N VAL A 313 -36.49 -4.04 -2.10
CA VAL A 313 -35.75 -2.94 -1.45
C VAL A 313 -34.45 -3.44 -0.78
N THR A 314 -33.45 -2.57 -0.69
CA THR A 314 -32.10 -2.82 -0.16
C THR A 314 -31.57 -1.58 0.56
N GLY A 315 -30.31 -1.60 1.00
CA GLY A 315 -29.71 -0.57 1.84
C GLY A 315 -29.79 -0.89 3.33
N THR A 316 -29.01 -0.17 4.14
CA THR A 316 -28.86 -0.42 5.58
C THR A 316 -30.19 -0.30 6.34
N TYR A 317 -31.09 0.53 5.83
CA TYR A 317 -32.42 0.80 6.37
C TYR A 317 -33.55 0.38 5.42
N CYS A 318 -33.29 -0.43 4.39
CA CYS A 318 -34.25 -0.75 3.31
C CYS A 318 -34.76 0.47 2.52
N GLU A 319 -33.97 1.54 2.49
CA GLU A 319 -34.27 2.84 1.88
C GLU A 319 -34.03 2.91 0.37
N ILE A 320 -33.29 1.95 -0.20
CA ILE A 320 -32.92 1.91 -1.61
C ILE A 320 -33.86 0.97 -2.34
N GLN A 321 -34.61 1.46 -3.32
CA GLN A 321 -35.44 0.58 -4.14
C GLN A 321 -34.57 -0.24 -5.09
N LEU A 322 -34.80 -1.56 -5.17
CA LEU A 322 -34.01 -2.47 -6.01
C LEU A 322 -34.35 -2.24 -7.48
N HIS A 323 -33.56 -1.38 -8.12
CA HIS A 323 -33.49 -1.27 -9.57
C HIS A 323 -32.74 -2.51 -10.10
N SER A 324 -33.34 -3.26 -11.03
CA SER A 324 -32.86 -4.61 -11.42
C SER A 324 -31.48 -4.64 -12.08
N CYS A 325 -30.87 -3.48 -12.33
CA CYS A 325 -29.49 -3.29 -12.80
C CYS A 325 -28.45 -3.03 -11.69
N ALA A 326 -28.78 -3.21 -10.41
CA ALA A 326 -27.87 -2.93 -9.29
C ALA A 326 -27.73 -4.14 -8.33
N PRO A 327 -26.55 -4.76 -8.18
CA PRO A 327 -25.31 -4.53 -8.97
C PRO A 327 -25.51 -4.88 -10.46
N ASN A 328 -24.68 -4.32 -11.35
CA ASN A 328 -24.82 -4.53 -12.80
C ASN A 328 -24.72 -6.03 -13.15
N PRO A 329 -25.79 -6.67 -13.66
CA PRO A 329 -25.79 -8.08 -14.01
C PRO A 329 -25.12 -8.38 -15.35
N CYS A 330 -24.78 -7.34 -16.14
CA CYS A 330 -24.20 -7.48 -17.46
C CYS A 330 -22.67 -7.50 -17.41
N GLU A 331 -22.08 -8.63 -17.78
CA GLU A 331 -20.64 -8.85 -17.89
C GLU A 331 -20.06 -8.21 -19.17
N ASN A 332 -18.74 -8.24 -19.30
CA ASN A 332 -17.99 -7.80 -20.50
C ASN A 332 -18.38 -6.38 -20.99
N ASN A 333 -18.60 -5.46 -20.06
CA ASN A 333 -19.03 -4.08 -20.27
C ASN A 333 -20.43 -3.93 -20.94
N GLY A 334 -21.29 -4.95 -20.84
CA GLY A 334 -22.68 -4.87 -21.30
C GLY A 334 -23.48 -3.76 -20.60
N ILE A 335 -24.37 -3.11 -21.34
CA ILE A 335 -25.24 -2.04 -20.84
C ILE A 335 -26.51 -2.67 -20.27
N CYS A 336 -26.78 -2.45 -18.98
CA CYS A 336 -28.02 -2.90 -18.35
C CYS A 336 -29.15 -1.90 -18.54
N VAL A 337 -30.32 -2.39 -18.95
CA VAL A 337 -31.59 -1.66 -19.02
C VAL A 337 -32.59 -2.32 -18.08
N HIS A 338 -33.28 -1.53 -17.27
CA HIS A 338 -34.33 -2.01 -16.37
C HIS A 338 -35.68 -2.04 -17.09
N GLU A 339 -36.36 -3.18 -17.07
CA GLU A 339 -37.70 -3.32 -17.64
C GLU A 339 -38.77 -3.06 -16.57
N ILE A 340 -39.38 -1.88 -16.64
CA ILE A 340 -40.40 -1.41 -15.70
C ILE A 340 -41.65 -2.30 -15.72
N SER A 341 -42.01 -2.89 -16.86
CA SER A 341 -43.21 -3.73 -17.04
C SER A 341 -43.10 -5.12 -16.41
N THR A 342 -41.88 -5.64 -16.25
CA THR A 342 -41.60 -7.01 -15.76
C THR A 342 -40.83 -7.00 -14.44
N GLN A 343 -40.53 -5.82 -13.89
CA GLN A 343 -39.61 -5.59 -12.77
C GLN A 343 -38.22 -6.25 -13.00
N SER A 344 -37.83 -6.45 -14.26
CA SER A 344 -36.67 -7.26 -14.66
C SER A 344 -35.51 -6.41 -15.19
N TYR A 345 -34.45 -7.06 -15.69
CA TYR A 345 -33.35 -6.41 -16.40
C TYR A 345 -33.12 -7.06 -17.75
N LYS A 346 -32.54 -6.30 -18.66
CA LYS A 346 -32.09 -6.73 -19.98
C LYS A 346 -30.69 -6.19 -20.24
N CYS A 347 -29.78 -7.08 -20.61
CA CYS A 347 -28.43 -6.70 -21.02
C CYS A 347 -28.35 -6.44 -22.53
N ILE A 348 -27.67 -5.36 -22.91
CA ILE A 348 -27.25 -5.06 -24.28
C ILE A 348 -25.75 -5.35 -24.35
N CYS A 349 -25.37 -6.42 -25.05
CA CYS A 349 -24.00 -6.91 -25.06
C CYS A 349 -23.07 -6.12 -25.98
N THR A 350 -21.79 -6.10 -25.62
CA THR A 350 -20.69 -5.50 -26.39
C THR A 350 -20.22 -6.44 -27.50
N TYR A 351 -19.37 -5.94 -28.40
CA TYR A 351 -18.82 -6.71 -29.51
C TYR A 351 -18.17 -8.01 -29.02
N GLY A 352 -18.54 -9.13 -29.65
CA GLY A 352 -17.97 -10.44 -29.34
C GLY A 352 -18.59 -11.16 -28.16
N TYR A 353 -19.73 -10.72 -27.62
CA TYR A 353 -20.37 -11.35 -26.47
C TYR A 353 -21.89 -11.62 -26.62
N SER A 354 -22.36 -12.73 -26.04
CA SER A 354 -23.78 -13.16 -26.03
C SER A 354 -24.23 -13.74 -24.69
N GLY A 355 -25.48 -14.20 -24.62
CA GLY A 355 -26.12 -14.72 -23.41
C GLY A 355 -26.86 -13.64 -22.60
N ILE A 356 -27.69 -14.05 -21.65
CA ILE A 356 -28.54 -13.15 -20.86
C ILE A 356 -27.76 -12.10 -20.06
N ASN A 357 -26.53 -12.45 -19.64
CA ASN A 357 -25.60 -11.59 -18.91
C ASN A 357 -24.39 -11.16 -19.74
N CYS A 358 -24.37 -11.40 -21.06
CA CYS A 358 -23.21 -11.12 -21.93
C CYS A 358 -21.92 -11.88 -21.58
N SER A 359 -22.02 -13.05 -20.94
CA SER A 359 -20.88 -13.86 -20.47
C SER A 359 -20.28 -14.77 -21.55
N GLU A 360 -21.01 -15.08 -22.61
CA GLU A 360 -20.59 -16.01 -23.67
C GLU A 360 -19.70 -15.29 -24.70
N ASN A 361 -18.60 -15.89 -25.15
CA ASN A 361 -17.69 -15.26 -26.11
C ASN A 361 -17.93 -15.76 -27.55
N LEU A 362 -18.30 -14.86 -28.46
CA LEU A 362 -18.56 -15.08 -29.88
C LEU A 362 -17.26 -15.07 -30.71
N ASN A 363 -16.26 -15.89 -30.35
CA ASN A 363 -14.99 -15.97 -31.06
C ASN A 363 -15.08 -16.82 -32.35
N LYS A 364 -16.06 -16.52 -33.21
CA LYS A 364 -16.28 -17.20 -34.49
C LYS A 364 -16.80 -16.19 -35.52
N SER A 365 -15.92 -15.75 -36.43
CA SER A 365 -16.29 -14.81 -37.50
C SER A 365 -17.44 -15.36 -38.34
N TYR A 366 -18.50 -14.55 -38.48
CA TYR A 366 -19.73 -14.91 -39.19
C TYR A 366 -19.47 -15.33 -40.64
N CYS A 367 -18.52 -14.67 -41.32
CA CYS A 367 -18.19 -14.99 -42.70
C CYS A 367 -17.39 -16.29 -42.88
N SER A 368 -16.80 -16.88 -41.82
CA SER A 368 -16.04 -18.14 -41.93
C SER A 368 -16.88 -19.35 -42.34
N SER A 369 -18.22 -19.28 -42.22
CA SER A 369 -19.15 -20.33 -42.68
C SER A 369 -19.68 -20.12 -44.11
N ASN A 370 -19.21 -19.11 -44.85
CA ASN A 370 -19.70 -18.74 -46.19
C ASN A 370 -21.25 -18.68 -46.30
N PRO A 371 -21.93 -17.84 -45.50
CA PRO A 371 -23.39 -17.85 -45.40
C PRO A 371 -24.14 -17.27 -46.61
N CYS A 372 -23.46 -16.57 -47.52
CA CYS A 372 -24.08 -15.90 -48.66
C CYS A 372 -24.18 -16.85 -49.87
N ILE A 373 -25.37 -16.98 -50.45
CA ILE A 373 -25.60 -17.75 -51.68
C ILE A 373 -25.70 -16.84 -52.91
N ASN A 374 -25.94 -17.40 -54.10
CA ASN A 374 -26.08 -16.66 -55.36
C ASN A 374 -24.96 -15.63 -55.61
N ASN A 375 -23.70 -16.06 -55.46
CA ASN A 375 -22.48 -15.24 -55.57
C ASN A 375 -22.36 -14.03 -54.61
N GLY A 376 -23.22 -13.92 -53.59
CA GLY A 376 -23.14 -12.84 -52.60
C GLY A 376 -21.79 -12.78 -51.87
N THR A 377 -21.23 -11.57 -51.72
CA THR A 377 -19.98 -11.35 -50.98
C THR A 377 -20.28 -11.15 -49.49
N CYS A 378 -19.75 -11.98 -48.59
CA CYS A 378 -19.86 -11.74 -47.15
C CYS A 378 -18.93 -10.61 -46.70
N LEU A 379 -19.49 -9.58 -46.05
CA LEU A 379 -18.76 -8.48 -45.46
C LEU A 379 -18.91 -8.54 -43.93
N GLN A 380 -17.80 -8.73 -43.22
CA GLN A 380 -17.77 -8.76 -41.76
C GLN A 380 -18.05 -7.34 -41.21
N SER A 381 -19.03 -7.20 -40.31
CA SER A 381 -19.31 -5.93 -39.64
C SER A 381 -18.16 -5.58 -38.69
N PRO A 382 -17.57 -4.37 -38.78
CA PRO A 382 -16.47 -3.96 -37.91
C PRO A 382 -16.91 -3.63 -36.46
N THR A 383 -18.21 -3.61 -36.16
CA THR A 383 -18.75 -3.17 -34.86
C THR A 383 -19.63 -4.17 -34.13
N SER A 384 -20.17 -5.19 -34.80
CA SER A 384 -21.19 -6.09 -34.20
C SER A 384 -20.85 -7.59 -34.22
N GLY A 385 -19.78 -8.02 -34.87
CA GLY A 385 -19.41 -9.44 -35.00
C GLY A 385 -20.26 -10.24 -35.99
N ASP A 386 -21.45 -9.72 -36.31
CA ASP A 386 -22.30 -10.15 -37.42
C ASP A 386 -21.67 -9.82 -38.79
N GLY A 387 -22.16 -10.43 -39.87
CA GLY A 387 -21.77 -10.10 -41.24
C GLY A 387 -22.97 -9.88 -42.14
N ILE A 388 -22.81 -9.06 -43.18
CA ILE A 388 -23.84 -8.76 -44.16
C ILE A 388 -23.45 -9.33 -45.53
N CYS A 389 -24.39 -9.97 -46.19
CA CYS A 389 -24.22 -10.42 -47.58
C CYS A 389 -24.49 -9.26 -48.53
N ARG A 390 -23.48 -8.89 -49.32
CA ARG A 390 -23.61 -7.98 -50.46
C ARG A 390 -23.98 -8.81 -51.70
N CYS A 391 -25.24 -8.79 -52.08
CA CYS A 391 -25.79 -9.62 -53.16
C CYS A 391 -25.41 -9.13 -54.55
N GLU A 392 -25.40 -10.04 -55.53
CA GLU A 392 -25.36 -9.67 -56.95
C GLU A 392 -26.73 -9.21 -57.45
N GLN A 393 -26.75 -8.56 -58.62
CA GLN A 393 -27.93 -7.92 -59.19
C GLN A 393 -29.09 -8.93 -59.39
N GLY A 394 -30.28 -8.57 -58.91
CA GLY A 394 -31.47 -9.40 -58.95
C GLY A 394 -31.76 -10.21 -57.68
N PHE A 395 -30.86 -10.20 -56.69
CA PHE A 395 -31.04 -10.93 -55.42
C PHE A 395 -31.08 -10.02 -54.18
N SER A 396 -31.88 -10.41 -53.19
CA SER A 396 -32.03 -9.75 -51.89
C SER A 396 -32.14 -10.78 -50.75
N GLY A 397 -32.55 -10.33 -49.56
CA GLY A 397 -32.60 -11.16 -48.37
C GLY A 397 -31.25 -11.20 -47.65
N ARG A 398 -31.27 -11.69 -46.40
CA ARG A 398 -30.08 -11.71 -45.54
C ARG A 398 -28.95 -12.60 -46.09
N TYR A 399 -29.31 -13.61 -46.88
CA TYR A 399 -28.37 -14.59 -47.44
C TYR A 399 -28.25 -14.51 -48.97
N CYS A 400 -28.85 -13.49 -49.61
CA CYS A 400 -28.99 -13.38 -51.07
C CYS A 400 -29.86 -14.49 -51.70
N ASP A 401 -30.81 -15.00 -50.92
CA ASP A 401 -31.71 -16.12 -51.21
C ASP A 401 -33.05 -15.70 -51.82
N GLU A 402 -33.41 -14.41 -51.74
CA GLU A 402 -34.63 -13.86 -52.33
C GLU A 402 -34.35 -13.30 -53.74
N ILE A 403 -35.33 -13.36 -54.64
CA ILE A 403 -35.28 -12.68 -55.93
C ILE A 403 -35.95 -11.30 -55.78
N VAL A 404 -35.28 -10.24 -56.18
CA VAL A 404 -35.80 -8.87 -56.14
C VAL A 404 -36.97 -8.73 -57.12
N LYS A 405 -38.19 -8.69 -56.59
CA LYS A 405 -39.39 -8.27 -57.33
C LYS A 405 -39.55 -6.77 -57.19
N CYS A 406 -39.76 -6.06 -58.29
CA CYS A 406 -39.82 -4.61 -58.29
C CYS A 406 -41.05 -4.10 -57.54
N GLY A 407 -40.86 -3.58 -56.33
CA GLY A 407 -41.90 -2.88 -55.56
C GLY A 407 -42.25 -1.52 -56.18
N TYR A 408 -43.47 -1.04 -55.88
CA TYR A 408 -44.21 0.02 -56.61
C TYR A 408 -43.51 1.37 -56.90
N ASP A 409 -42.35 1.69 -56.31
CA ASP A 409 -41.60 2.95 -56.53
C ASP A 409 -40.09 2.73 -56.23
N GLN A 410 -39.42 1.78 -56.92
CA GLN A 410 -37.99 1.42 -56.71
C GLN A 410 -37.17 1.35 -58.01
N CYS A 411 -37.31 2.32 -58.92
CA CYS A 411 -36.41 2.46 -60.07
C CYS A 411 -35.24 3.40 -59.78
N GLN A 412 -34.09 3.13 -60.38
CA GLN A 412 -32.84 3.86 -60.12
C GLN A 412 -32.86 5.28 -60.71
N TYR A 413 -33.70 5.52 -61.72
CA TYR A 413 -33.87 6.81 -62.38
C TYR A 413 -35.33 7.30 -62.25
N PRO A 414 -35.58 8.58 -61.93
CA PRO A 414 -36.93 9.09 -61.68
C PRO A 414 -37.83 9.09 -62.93
N GLU A 415 -37.25 9.01 -64.12
CA GLU A 415 -37.95 8.86 -65.40
C GLU A 415 -38.52 7.46 -65.70
N GLU A 416 -38.25 6.45 -64.85
CA GLU A 416 -38.63 5.05 -65.05
C GLU A 416 -39.82 4.62 -64.19
N VAL A 417 -40.67 3.74 -64.73
CA VAL A 417 -41.81 3.13 -64.04
C VAL A 417 -41.67 1.61 -64.06
N CYS A 418 -42.05 0.94 -62.96
CA CYS A 418 -42.07 -0.51 -62.87
C CYS A 418 -43.20 -1.10 -63.72
N LEU A 419 -42.84 -1.84 -64.77
CA LEU A 419 -43.77 -2.58 -65.63
C LEU A 419 -43.28 -4.03 -65.74
N ALA A 420 -44.11 -4.98 -65.27
CA ALA A 420 -43.83 -6.42 -65.30
C ALA A 420 -42.44 -6.81 -64.74
N ASP A 421 -42.17 -6.42 -63.49
CA ASP A 421 -40.93 -6.72 -62.76
C ASP A 421 -39.65 -6.19 -63.46
N SER A 422 -39.74 -5.08 -64.18
CA SER A 422 -38.60 -4.34 -64.74
C SER A 422 -38.87 -2.84 -64.79
N CYS A 423 -37.82 -2.03 -64.63
CA CYS A 423 -37.89 -0.58 -64.78
C CYS A 423 -37.85 -0.19 -66.26
N VAL A 424 -38.83 0.58 -66.71
CA VAL A 424 -38.98 0.99 -68.11
C VAL A 424 -39.19 2.49 -68.19
N ASN A 425 -38.43 3.17 -69.05
CA ASN A 425 -38.61 4.60 -69.32
C ASN A 425 -39.90 4.81 -70.14
N VAL A 426 -40.87 5.51 -69.55
CA VAL A 426 -42.19 5.80 -70.16
C VAL A 426 -42.26 7.22 -70.72
N THR A 427 -43.28 7.55 -71.50
CA THR A 427 -43.52 8.95 -71.90
C THR A 427 -44.05 9.76 -70.70
N GLY A 428 -43.78 11.07 -70.67
CA GLY A 428 -44.18 11.94 -69.56
C GLY A 428 -45.69 12.03 -69.33
N GLU A 429 -46.49 11.91 -70.39
CA GLU A 429 -47.96 11.80 -70.30
C GLU A 429 -48.39 10.51 -69.61
N LEU A 430 -47.75 9.38 -69.94
CA LEU A 430 -48.04 8.07 -69.33
C LEU A 430 -47.58 8.02 -67.87
N TYR A 431 -46.47 8.69 -67.53
CA TYR A 431 -46.01 8.87 -66.15
C TYR A 431 -47.10 9.57 -65.30
N CYS A 432 -47.60 10.73 -65.76
CA CYS A 432 -48.63 11.47 -65.02
C CYS A 432 -50.00 10.77 -64.93
N LEU A 433 -50.31 9.86 -65.86
CA LEU A 433 -51.51 9.00 -65.77
C LEU A 433 -51.38 7.87 -64.74
N LEU A 434 -50.16 7.40 -64.48
CA LEU A 434 -49.88 6.33 -63.51
C LEU A 434 -49.58 6.87 -62.10
N HIS A 435 -49.10 8.12 -61.99
CA HIS A 435 -48.71 8.76 -60.74
C HIS A 435 -49.60 9.98 -60.44
N GLU A 436 -50.81 9.73 -59.94
CA GLU A 436 -51.73 10.79 -59.50
C GLU A 436 -51.17 11.58 -58.31
N CYS A 437 -51.02 12.90 -58.48
CA CYS A 437 -50.62 13.81 -57.41
C CYS A 437 -51.78 14.05 -56.43
N LYS A 438 -51.48 14.01 -55.13
CA LYS A 438 -52.45 14.20 -54.03
C LYS A 438 -52.46 15.64 -53.54
N HIS A 439 -53.44 15.95 -52.69
CA HIS A 439 -53.58 17.23 -51.98
C HIS A 439 -53.46 18.48 -52.87
N GLY A 440 -54.06 18.45 -54.08
CA GLY A 440 -54.07 19.58 -55.02
C GLY A 440 -52.80 19.75 -55.87
N GLY A 441 -51.77 18.93 -55.67
CA GLY A 441 -50.57 18.93 -56.50
C GLY A 441 -50.86 18.67 -57.98
N LYS A 442 -50.01 19.20 -58.87
CA LYS A 442 -50.13 19.03 -60.33
C LYS A 442 -48.91 18.33 -60.90
N CYS A 443 -49.12 17.29 -61.71
CA CYS A 443 -48.03 16.60 -62.40
C CYS A 443 -47.48 17.47 -63.54
N ASP A 444 -46.17 17.67 -63.58
CA ASP A 444 -45.46 18.26 -64.72
C ASP A 444 -45.00 17.13 -65.64
N PRO A 445 -45.60 16.94 -66.84
CA PRO A 445 -45.24 15.84 -67.73
C PRO A 445 -43.88 16.03 -68.43
N ILE A 446 -43.29 17.22 -68.41
CA ILE A 446 -41.96 17.46 -68.97
C ILE A 446 -40.90 17.03 -67.95
N LYS A 447 -41.10 17.38 -66.68
CA LYS A 447 -40.18 17.05 -65.58
C LYS A 447 -40.44 15.70 -64.91
N ARG A 448 -41.63 15.11 -65.13
CA ARG A 448 -42.08 13.84 -64.54
C ARG A 448 -42.06 13.88 -63.01
N GLU A 449 -42.60 14.96 -62.45
CA GLU A 449 -42.69 15.18 -61.00
C GLU A 449 -44.04 15.81 -60.62
N CYS A 450 -44.49 15.58 -59.39
CA CYS A 450 -45.64 16.29 -58.83
C CYS A 450 -45.20 17.63 -58.22
N LEU A 451 -45.69 18.73 -58.78
CA LEU A 451 -45.55 20.07 -58.21
C LEU A 451 -46.56 20.25 -57.07
N CYS A 452 -46.07 20.17 -55.83
CA CYS A 452 -46.90 20.22 -54.62
C CYS A 452 -47.33 21.63 -54.22
N GLU A 453 -48.54 21.75 -53.68
CA GLU A 453 -48.97 22.97 -53.01
C GLU A 453 -48.26 23.15 -51.65
N LYS A 454 -48.22 24.39 -51.14
CA LYS A 454 -47.47 24.74 -49.92
C LYS A 454 -47.95 23.93 -48.72
N GLY A 455 -47.02 23.23 -48.07
CA GLY A 455 -47.27 22.37 -46.90
C GLY A 455 -47.17 20.87 -47.19
N PHE A 456 -47.08 20.48 -48.46
CA PHE A 456 -46.94 19.08 -48.88
C PHE A 456 -45.61 18.82 -49.59
N THR A 457 -45.12 17.59 -49.47
CA THR A 457 -43.93 17.04 -50.14
C THR A 457 -44.15 15.55 -50.46
N GLY A 458 -43.12 14.87 -50.94
CA GLY A 458 -43.21 13.49 -51.42
C GLY A 458 -43.51 13.45 -52.92
N ILE A 459 -43.20 12.31 -53.54
CA ILE A 459 -43.20 12.16 -55.00
C ILE A 459 -44.59 12.33 -55.64
N LYS A 460 -45.65 12.14 -54.85
CA LYS A 460 -47.07 12.29 -55.20
C LYS A 460 -47.74 13.34 -54.29
N CYS A 461 -46.98 14.24 -53.65
CA CYS A 461 -47.48 15.23 -52.67
C CYS A 461 -48.27 14.62 -51.49
N GLU A 462 -47.94 13.39 -51.13
CA GLU A 462 -48.62 12.56 -50.13
C GLU A 462 -48.16 12.84 -48.69
N LEU A 463 -47.00 13.46 -48.51
CA LEU A 463 -46.40 13.77 -47.20
C LEU A 463 -46.70 15.22 -46.80
N ASN A 464 -46.98 15.46 -45.52
CA ASN A 464 -47.21 16.79 -44.94
C ASN A 464 -46.00 17.22 -44.12
N THR A 465 -45.44 18.42 -44.37
CA THR A 465 -44.10 18.82 -43.88
C THR A 465 -44.07 19.59 -42.55
N ILE A 466 -45.18 19.60 -41.80
CA ILE A 466 -45.39 20.57 -40.70
C ILE A 466 -44.92 20.03 -39.34
N TYR A 467 -43.66 20.36 -38.99
CA TYR A 467 -43.12 20.33 -37.62
C TYR A 467 -42.95 21.75 -37.06
N CYS A 468 -43.04 21.90 -35.73
CA CYS A 468 -43.16 23.19 -35.04
C CYS A 468 -41.80 23.70 -34.55
N ASP A 469 -41.13 24.53 -35.36
CA ASP A 469 -39.79 25.09 -35.10
C ASP A 469 -39.85 26.62 -34.80
N GLN A 470 -38.81 27.15 -34.13
CA GLN A 470 -38.61 28.57 -33.80
C GLN A 470 -38.80 29.55 -34.97
N ILE A 471 -38.62 29.10 -36.22
CA ILE A 471 -38.64 29.97 -37.41
C ILE A 471 -40.06 30.11 -38.02
N ASN A 472 -40.90 29.07 -37.97
CA ASN A 472 -42.10 28.99 -38.84
C ASN A 472 -43.47 29.09 -38.13
N ASN A 473 -43.53 28.93 -36.80
CA ASN A 473 -44.73 29.06 -35.93
C ASN A 473 -46.10 28.80 -36.62
N ILE A 474 -46.36 27.54 -36.98
CA ILE A 474 -47.39 27.12 -37.96
C ILE A 474 -48.76 26.87 -37.29
N CYS A 475 -49.02 27.45 -36.12
CA CYS A 475 -50.26 27.26 -35.37
C CYS A 475 -51.37 28.18 -35.89
N LEU A 476 -52.54 27.62 -36.18
CA LEU A 476 -53.68 28.36 -36.73
C LEU A 476 -54.45 29.11 -35.63
N ASN A 477 -55.31 30.06 -36.03
CA ASN A 477 -56.26 30.74 -35.15
C ASN A 477 -55.63 31.37 -33.87
N ASN A 478 -54.45 31.99 -34.04
CA ASN A 478 -53.61 32.56 -32.97
C ASN A 478 -53.20 31.52 -31.88
N GLY A 479 -53.10 30.25 -32.24
CA GLY A 479 -52.45 29.25 -31.39
C GLY A 479 -50.95 29.55 -31.21
N THR A 480 -50.40 29.15 -30.06
CA THR A 480 -48.98 29.37 -29.71
C THR A 480 -48.20 28.05 -29.84
N CYS A 481 -47.14 28.01 -30.65
CA CYS A 481 -46.27 26.82 -30.77
C CYS A 481 -45.47 26.59 -29.49
N LEU A 482 -45.66 25.41 -28.87
CA LEU A 482 -44.85 24.95 -27.73
C LEU A 482 -43.67 24.12 -28.23
N ILE A 483 -42.57 24.81 -28.50
CA ILE A 483 -41.34 24.27 -29.13
C ILE A 483 -40.75 23.06 -28.39
N LYS A 484 -40.96 22.92 -27.07
CA LYS A 484 -40.47 21.77 -26.29
C LYS A 484 -41.25 20.47 -26.54
N ASP A 485 -42.52 20.58 -26.92
CA ASP A 485 -43.46 19.45 -27.00
C ASP A 485 -43.97 19.22 -28.44
N ASN A 486 -43.45 19.95 -29.43
CA ASN A 486 -43.83 19.91 -30.84
C ASN A 486 -45.36 19.98 -31.09
N ARG A 487 -46.06 20.81 -30.31
CA ARG A 487 -47.54 20.94 -30.34
C ARG A 487 -47.98 22.40 -30.28
N CYS A 488 -49.17 22.68 -30.80
CA CYS A 488 -49.81 23.98 -30.63
C CYS A 488 -50.63 24.05 -29.33
N LEU A 489 -50.62 25.23 -28.69
CA LEU A 489 -51.52 25.59 -27.60
C LEU A 489 -52.61 26.50 -28.16
N CYS A 490 -53.88 26.07 -28.06
CA CYS A 490 -54.99 26.73 -28.73
C CYS A 490 -55.67 27.79 -27.85
N THR A 491 -56.27 28.79 -28.50
CA THR A 491 -57.15 29.74 -27.85
C THR A 491 -58.48 29.06 -27.49
N ASN A 492 -59.20 29.57 -26.49
CA ASN A 492 -60.32 28.88 -25.81
C ASN A 492 -61.53 28.51 -26.69
N TYR A 493 -61.53 28.88 -27.97
CA TYR A 493 -62.57 28.56 -28.95
C TYR A 493 -62.11 27.53 -29.99
N PHE A 494 -60.86 27.05 -29.91
CA PHE A 494 -60.27 26.15 -30.89
C PHE A 494 -59.55 24.96 -30.24
N THR A 495 -59.54 23.83 -30.93
CA THR A 495 -58.92 22.55 -30.56
C THR A 495 -58.31 21.90 -31.81
N GLY A 496 -57.84 20.66 -31.68
CA GLY A 496 -57.04 19.99 -32.71
C GLY A 496 -55.54 20.13 -32.47
N LYS A 497 -54.72 19.51 -33.31
CA LYS A 497 -53.26 19.43 -33.09
C LYS A 497 -52.53 20.74 -33.41
N TYR A 498 -53.15 21.55 -34.27
CA TYR A 498 -52.66 22.81 -34.83
C TYR A 498 -53.65 23.98 -34.63
N CYS A 499 -54.68 23.79 -33.79
CA CYS A 499 -55.77 24.74 -33.51
C CYS A 499 -56.71 24.99 -34.70
N GLU A 500 -56.87 23.96 -35.53
CA GLU A 500 -57.63 23.92 -36.77
C GLU A 500 -59.14 23.70 -36.59
N ILE A 501 -59.58 23.19 -35.44
CA ILE A 501 -60.98 22.82 -35.16
C ILE A 501 -61.62 23.88 -34.27
N LEU A 502 -62.75 24.47 -34.64
CA LEU A 502 -63.55 25.30 -33.73
C LEU A 502 -64.31 24.40 -32.73
N ILE A 503 -64.32 24.78 -31.44
CA ILE A 503 -65.03 24.09 -30.34
C ILE A 503 -66.52 24.43 -30.37
#